data_AF-A0AA92SWS5-F1
#
_entry.id   AF-A0AA92SWS5-F1
#
_cell.length_a   1.000
_cell.length_b   1.000
_cell.length_c   1.000
_cell.angle_alpha   90.00
_cell.angle_beta   90.00
_cell.angle_gamma   90.00
#
_symmetry.space_group_name_H-M   'P 1'
#
loop_
_entity.id
_entity.type
_entity.pdbx_description
1 polymer ?
#
loop_
_entity_poly.entity_id
_entity_poly.type
_entity_poly.pdbx_seq_one_letter_code
_entity_poly.pdbx_strand_id
1 'polypeptide(L)'
;MYLFDEPRTAHLSFEGNDDASYNYNIISHNAKLIHREDGNYFMAIATVSTQGQNIPILQKYMKADVRIIVSNKTLWQQVFG
;
A
#
# COMPACT_ATOMS: atom_id res chain seq x y z
N MET A 1 -0.64 -0.73 -16.93
CA MET A 1 -0.05 -0.01 -15.78
C MET A 1 0.73 -1.04 -14.98
N TYR A 2 2.07 -1.03 -15.10
CA TYR A 2 2.98 -2.05 -14.57
C TYR A 2 3.26 -1.85 -13.07
N LEU A 3 2.19 -1.75 -12.27
CA LEU A 3 2.30 -1.27 -10.89
C LEU A 3 3.00 -2.28 -9.96
N PHE A 4 2.89 -3.57 -10.28
CA PHE A 4 3.32 -4.70 -9.45
C PHE A 4 4.06 -5.78 -10.22
N ASP A 5 4.70 -5.43 -11.35
CA ASP A 5 5.56 -6.33 -12.11
C ASP A 5 6.78 -6.79 -11.31
N GLU A 6 7.12 -6.04 -10.27
CA GLU A 6 8.15 -6.36 -9.29
C GLU A 6 7.55 -6.28 -7.88
N PRO A 7 8.17 -6.93 -6.87
CA PRO A 7 7.75 -6.82 -5.48
C PRO A 7 7.65 -5.36 -5.02
N ARG A 8 6.57 -5.02 -4.33
CA ARG A 8 6.32 -3.68 -3.78
C ARG A 8 6.09 -3.74 -2.28
N THR A 9 6.45 -2.65 -1.61
CA THR A 9 6.22 -2.44 -0.18
C THR A 9 5.20 -1.33 0.00
N ALA A 10 4.26 -1.55 0.92
CA ALA A 10 3.33 -0.55 1.40
C ALA A 10 3.86 0.02 2.72
N HIS A 11 3.84 1.35 2.82
CA HIS A 11 4.02 2.10 4.06
C HIS A 11 2.65 2.35 4.64
N LEU A 12 2.40 1.89 5.86
CA LEU A 12 1.08 1.86 6.48
C LEU A 12 1.12 2.60 7.81
N SER A 13 0.23 3.57 7.99
CA SER A 13 -0.09 4.20 9.27
C SER A 13 -1.55 3.91 9.63
N PHE A 14 -1.83 3.72 10.90
CA PHE A 14 -3.17 3.38 11.39
C PHE A 14 -3.81 4.58 12.04
N GLU A 15 -5.14 4.70 11.92
CA GLU A 15 -5.90 5.76 12.57
C GLU A 15 -5.60 5.82 14.08
N GLY A 16 -5.17 6.99 14.58
CA GLY A 16 -4.79 7.18 15.98
C GLY A 16 -3.34 6.82 16.31
N ASN A 17 -2.50 6.56 15.31
CA ASN A 17 -1.07 6.35 15.44
C ASN A 17 -0.31 7.00 14.27
N ASP A 18 -0.55 8.30 14.08
CA ASP A 18 -0.11 9.07 12.92
C ASP A 18 1.42 9.22 12.85
N ASP A 19 2.11 9.14 13.98
CA ASP A 19 3.57 9.28 14.09
C ASP A 19 4.32 7.99 13.71
N ALA A 20 3.62 6.86 13.54
CA ALA A 20 4.22 5.58 13.22
C ALA A 20 3.81 5.08 11.83
N SER A 21 4.82 4.72 11.03
CA SER A 21 4.63 4.09 9.73
C SER A 21 5.36 2.74 9.69
N TYR A 22 4.66 1.72 9.23
CA TYR A 22 5.14 0.34 9.20
C TYR A 22 5.21 -0.15 7.76
N ASN A 23 6.25 -0.92 7.45
CA ASN A 23 6.50 -1.42 6.10
C ASN A 23 5.98 -2.85 5.97
N TYR A 24 5.11 -3.10 4.99
CA TYR A 24 4.59 -4.42 4.68
C TYR A 24 4.77 -4.75 3.21
N ASN A 25 5.22 -5.98 2.93
CA ASN A 25 5.30 -6.47 1.57
C ASN A 25 3.90 -6.74 1.02
N ILE A 26 3.67 -6.33 -0.21
CA ILE A 26 2.46 -6.67 -0.96
C ILE A 26 2.64 -8.09 -1.46
N ILE A 27 1.76 -8.98 -1.02
CA ILE A 27 1.82 -10.42 -1.33
C ILE A 27 1.00 -10.77 -2.58
N SER A 28 -0.02 -9.98 -2.89
CA SER A 28 -0.81 -10.15 -4.10
C SER A 28 -1.53 -8.85 -4.47
N HIS A 29 -1.95 -8.78 -5.72
CA HIS A 29 -2.75 -7.69 -6.25
C HIS A 29 -3.73 -8.23 -7.28
N ASN A 30 -4.81 -7.48 -7.51
CA ASN A 30 -5.76 -7.75 -8.58
C ASN A 30 -5.66 -6.66 -9.64
N ALA A 31 -5.28 -7.04 -10.86
CA ALA A 31 -5.16 -6.13 -11.99
C ALA A 31 -6.52 -5.66 -12.55
N LYS A 32 -7.63 -6.34 -12.20
CA LYS A 32 -8.97 -5.91 -12.60
C LYS A 32 -9.38 -4.67 -11.80
N LEU A 33 -9.66 -3.58 -12.53
CA LEU A 33 -10.14 -2.34 -11.95
C LEU A 33 -11.59 -2.48 -11.46
N ILE A 34 -11.88 -1.85 -10.33
CA ILE A 34 -13.18 -1.71 -9.70
C ILE A 34 -13.60 -0.25 -9.86
N HIS A 35 -14.65 -0.02 -10.64
CA HIS A 35 -15.20 1.32 -10.83
C HIS A 35 -16.04 1.74 -9.61
N ARG A 36 -15.88 2.98 -9.18
CA ARG A 36 -16.68 3.68 -8.17
C ARG A 36 -16.97 5.10 -8.65
N GLU A 37 -17.88 5.79 -7.98
CA GLU A 37 -18.31 7.15 -8.34
C GLU A 37 -17.15 8.15 -8.46
N ASP A 38 -16.13 8.01 -7.63
CA ASP A 38 -14.98 8.91 -7.54
C ASP A 38 -13.74 8.42 -8.30
N GLY A 39 -13.81 7.27 -8.98
CA GLY A 39 -12.71 6.79 -9.81
C GLY A 39 -12.62 5.28 -9.99
N ASN A 40 -11.46 4.84 -10.49
CA ASN A 40 -11.16 3.43 -10.70
C ASN A 40 -10.10 2.97 -9.70
N TYR A 41 -10.38 1.86 -9.03
CA TYR A 41 -9.56 1.32 -7.96
C TYR A 41 -9.02 -0.05 -8.35
N PHE A 42 -7.88 -0.44 -7.81
CA PHE A 42 -7.40 -1.82 -7.83
C PHE A 42 -7.24 -2.31 -6.39
N MET A 43 -7.11 -3.62 -6.20
CA MET A 43 -6.90 -4.22 -4.89
C MET A 43 -5.46 -4.69 -4.75
N ALA A 44 -4.78 -4.30 -3.68
CA ALA A 44 -3.50 -4.87 -3.26
C ALA A 44 -3.68 -5.46 -1.85
N ILE A 45 -3.04 -6.60 -1.59
CA ILE A 45 -3.14 -7.33 -0.33
C ILE A 45 -1.76 -7.44 0.29
N ALA A 46 -1.67 -7.08 1.57
CA ALA A 46 -0.50 -7.30 2.41
C ALA A 46 -0.94 -8.03 3.68
N THR A 47 -0.05 -8.85 4.24
CA THR A 47 -0.26 -9.47 5.55
C THR A 47 0.37 -8.59 6.61
N VAL A 48 -0.44 -8.15 7.56
CA VAL A 48 0.01 -7.36 8.71
C VAL A 48 0.06 -8.26 9.94
N SER A 49 1.22 -8.36 10.58
CA SER A 49 1.38 -9.03 11.87
C SER A 49 1.83 -8.03 12.93
N THR A 50 1.25 -8.14 14.12
CA THR A 50 1.66 -7.34 15.29
C THR A 50 2.77 -8.01 16.10
N GLN A 51 3.17 -9.22 15.70
CA GLN A 51 4.11 -10.04 16.46
C GLN A 51 5.53 -9.49 16.33
N GLY A 52 6.10 -9.01 17.44
CA GLY A 52 7.47 -8.49 17.50
C GLY A 52 7.64 -7.02 17.10
N GLN A 53 6.55 -6.30 16.83
CA GLN A 53 6.56 -4.85 16.59
C GLN A 53 5.64 -4.15 17.60
N ASN A 54 6.02 -2.95 18.06
CA ASN A 54 5.16 -2.08 18.86
C ASN A 54 4.05 -1.47 17.98
N ILE A 55 3.16 -2.33 17.47
CA ILE A 55 1.98 -1.93 16.70
C ILE A 55 0.78 -1.93 17.65
N PRO A 56 -0.10 -0.92 17.58
CA PRO A 56 -1.35 -0.94 18.33
C PRO A 56 -2.19 -2.19 18.02
N ILE A 57 -3.12 -2.54 18.90
CA ILE A 57 -4.03 -3.67 18.68
C ILE A 57 -4.87 -3.37 17.44
N LEU A 58 -4.65 -4.14 16.37
CA LEU A 58 -5.38 -3.99 15.12
C LEU A 58 -6.78 -4.60 15.23
N GLN A 59 -7.79 -3.83 14.84
CA GLN A 59 -9.16 -4.29 14.75
C GLN A 59 -9.55 -4.55 13.29
N LYS A 60 -10.46 -5.50 13.09
CA LYS A 60 -11.04 -5.72 11.75
C LYS A 60 -11.69 -4.43 11.27
N TYR A 61 -11.46 -4.09 10.00
CA TYR A 61 -12.01 -2.90 9.35
C TYR A 61 -11.50 -1.56 9.88
N MET A 62 -10.43 -1.56 10.67
CA MET A 62 -9.73 -0.34 11.05
C MET A 62 -9.25 0.40 9.80
N LYS A 63 -9.44 1.72 9.76
CA LYS A 63 -8.90 2.55 8.68
C LYS A 63 -7.38 2.66 8.81
N ALA A 64 -6.74 2.76 7.66
CA ALA A 64 -5.31 2.94 7.58
C ALA A 64 -4.97 3.83 6.38
N ASP A 65 -3.95 4.64 6.53
CA ASP A 65 -3.35 5.43 5.47
C ASP A 65 -2.22 4.61 4.84
N VAL A 66 -2.31 4.41 3.52
CA VAL A 66 -1.43 3.52 2.77
C VAL A 66 -0.69 4.32 1.71
N ARG A 67 0.63 4.19 1.67
CA ARG A 67 1.47 4.69 0.58
C ARG A 67 2.26 3.55 -0.04
N ILE A 68 2.15 3.39 -1.35
CA ILE A 68 2.94 2.42 -2.14
C ILE A 68 3.84 3.20 -3.08
N ILE A 69 5.15 2.96 -3.01
CA ILE A 69 6.10 3.52 -3.97
C ILE A 69 6.20 2.58 -5.16
N VAL A 70 5.65 3.00 -6.30
CA VAL A 70 5.61 2.20 -7.53
C VAL A 70 6.93 2.29 -8.30
N SER A 71 7.63 3.42 -8.20
CA SER A 71 8.94 3.66 -8.81
C SER A 71 9.66 4.74 -7.98
N ASN A 72 10.97 4.58 -7.81
CA ASN A 72 11.83 5.63 -7.26
C ASN A 72 12.26 6.65 -8.32
N LYS A 73 11.85 6.45 -9.58
CA LYS A 73 12.02 7.40 -10.66
C LYS A 73 10.92 8.46 -10.58
N THR A 74 11.30 9.69 -10.85
CA THR A 74 10.31 10.73 -11.18
C THR A 74 9.55 10.35 -12.46
N LEU A 75 8.35 10.88 -12.66
CA LEU A 75 7.59 10.71 -13.91
C LEU A 75 8.47 11.02 -15.14
N TRP A 76 9.30 12.06 -15.06
CA TRP A 76 10.21 12.45 -16.14
C TRP A 76 11.29 11.40 -16.41
N GLN A 77 11.90 10.81 -15.38
CA GLN A 77 12.88 9.73 -15.54
C GLN A 77 12.25 8.42 -16.05
N GLN A 78 10.94 8.22 -15.88
CA GLN A 78 10.22 7.06 -16.39
C GLN A 78 9.84 7.24 -17.88
N VAL A 79 9.50 8.47 -18.30
CA VAL A 79 9.01 8.75 -19.66
C VAL A 79 10.14 9.10 -20.63
N PHE A 80 11.22 9.70 -20.13
CA PHE A 80 12.32 10.22 -20.96
C PHE A 80 13.68 9.58 -20.67
N GLY A 81 13.72 8.57 -19.79
CA GLY A 81 14.95 7.88 -19.37
C GLY A 81 15.07 6.48 -19.95
#